data_AF-A0A5C7A7N3-F1
#
_entry.id   AF-A0A5C7A7N3-F1
#
_cell.length_a   1.000
_cell.length_b   1.000
_cell.length_c   1.000
_cell.angle_alpha   90.00
_cell.angle_beta   90.00
_cell.angle_gamma   90.00
#
_symmetry.space_group_name_H-M   'P 1'
#
loop_
_entity.id
_entity.type
_entity.pdbx_description
1 polymer ?
#
loop_
_entity_poly.entity_id
_entity_poly.type
_entity_poly.pdbx_seq_one_letter_code
_entity_poly.pdbx_strand_id
1 'polypeptide(L)'
;ASAGTRSPDLDGLFKSGSGVWSLVPQIDLPLFDGGARRAQVEVSEASRREALANYESALQSAFREVADALAVRDQLAERLDAQQAQVDAAAQSLRLAERSYRLGGSSQLELLDAQRQLTTAQRVLVTLRQTEQVNRVALLRALGGRWTP
;
A
#
# COMPACT_ATOMS: atom_id res chain seq x y z
N ALA A 1 -52.49 -19.64 59.79
CA ALA A 1 -52.44 -20.67 58.75
C ALA A 1 -53.10 -20.08 57.50
N SER A 2 -52.38 -19.93 56.39
CA SER A 2 -52.96 -19.54 55.10
C SER A 2 -53.26 -20.80 54.31
N ALA A 3 -54.55 -21.15 54.24
CA ALA A 3 -55.03 -22.16 53.30
C ALA A 3 -55.27 -21.46 51.96
N GLY A 4 -54.37 -21.68 51.00
CA GLY A 4 -54.61 -21.30 49.60
C GLY A 4 -55.18 -22.49 48.85
N THR A 5 -56.34 -22.33 48.21
CA THR A 5 -56.88 -23.32 47.28
C THR A 5 -56.21 -23.13 45.92
N ARG A 6 -55.58 -24.18 45.40
CA ARG A 6 -55.05 -24.22 44.03
C ARG A 6 -56.15 -24.79 43.13
N SER A 7 -56.56 -24.07 42.09
CA SER A 7 -57.53 -24.59 41.12
C SER A 7 -56.94 -25.79 40.37
N PRO A 8 -57.64 -26.94 40.28
CA PRO A 8 -57.18 -28.13 39.54
C PRO A 8 -57.07 -27.89 38.03
N ASP A 9 -57.64 -26.81 37.50
CA ASP A 9 -57.59 -26.48 36.07
C ASP A 9 -56.16 -26.10 35.59
N LEU A 10 -55.32 -25.55 36.47
CA LEU A 10 -53.94 -25.18 36.14
C LEU A 10 -53.01 -26.39 36.02
N ASP A 11 -53.40 -27.54 36.58
CA ASP A 11 -52.65 -28.80 36.51
C ASP A 11 -52.67 -29.39 35.09
N GLY A 12 -53.62 -28.97 34.24
CA GLY A 12 -53.79 -29.46 32.86
C GLY A 12 -52.86 -28.83 31.81
N LEU A 13 -52.21 -27.69 32.12
CA LEU A 13 -51.42 -26.91 31.16
C LEU A 13 -50.12 -27.58 30.72
N PHE A 14 -49.59 -28.51 31.53
CA PHE A 14 -48.33 -29.22 31.26
C PHE A 14 -48.53 -30.75 31.15
N LYS A 15 -49.78 -31.23 31.05
CA LYS A 15 -50.08 -32.65 30.85
C LYS A 15 -49.78 -33.06 29.41
N SER A 16 -49.40 -34.32 29.21
CA SER A 16 -49.21 -34.91 27.88
C SER A 16 -50.46 -34.64 27.00
N GLY A 17 -50.29 -33.91 25.90
CA GLY A 17 -51.38 -33.47 25.03
C GLY A 17 -51.76 -31.99 25.11
N SER A 18 -51.17 -31.20 26.03
CA SER A 18 -51.38 -29.74 26.14
C SER A 18 -50.43 -28.88 25.28
N GLY A 19 -49.54 -29.52 24.50
CA GLY A 19 -48.60 -28.84 23.63
C GLY A 19 -49.28 -28.25 22.40
N VAL A 20 -49.27 -26.93 22.28
CA VAL A 20 -49.79 -26.21 21.11
C VAL A 20 -48.61 -25.74 20.26
N TRP A 21 -48.59 -26.12 18.99
CA TRP A 21 -47.68 -25.57 18.00
C TRP A 21 -48.49 -24.94 16.88
N SER A 22 -47.99 -23.87 16.29
CA SER A 22 -48.60 -23.26 15.10
C SER A 22 -47.53 -22.97 14.06
N LEU A 23 -47.87 -23.26 12.81
CA LEU A 23 -47.10 -22.90 11.63
C LEU A 23 -48.02 -22.05 10.75
N VAL A 24 -47.66 -20.79 10.54
CA VAL A 24 -48.44 -19.85 9.73
C VAL A 24 -47.56 -19.34 8.59
N PRO A 25 -47.58 -19.97 7.40
CA PRO A 25 -46.84 -19.46 6.25
C PRO A 25 -47.52 -18.19 5.70
N GLN A 26 -46.74 -17.16 5.39
CA GLN A 26 -47.21 -15.93 4.77
C GLN A 26 -46.46 -15.68 3.45
N ILE A 27 -47.19 -15.24 2.41
CA ILE A 27 -46.64 -14.85 1.11
C ILE A 27 -46.99 -13.38 0.88
N ASP A 28 -45.99 -12.56 0.56
CA ASP A 28 -46.16 -11.16 0.18
C ASP A 28 -45.73 -10.98 -1.29
N LEU A 29 -46.63 -10.44 -2.12
CA LEU A 29 -46.36 -10.16 -3.53
C LEU A 29 -46.96 -8.81 -3.91
N PRO A 30 -46.20 -7.72 -3.81
CA PRO A 30 -46.75 -6.40 -4.08
C PRO A 30 -46.97 -6.23 -5.59
N LEU A 31 -48.22 -5.97 -6.00
CA LEU A 31 -48.57 -5.83 -7.42
C LEU A 31 -48.23 -4.45 -8.00
N PHE A 32 -48.19 -3.42 -7.15
CA PHE A 32 -47.81 -2.05 -7.54
C PHE A 32 -46.98 -1.41 -6.42
N ASP A 33 -45.79 -0.93 -6.75
CA ASP A 33 -44.84 -0.33 -5.81
C ASP A 33 -44.29 1.03 -6.32
N GLY A 34 -44.94 1.62 -7.32
CA GLY A 34 -44.49 2.87 -7.94
C GLY A 34 -43.12 2.80 -8.62
N GLY A 35 -42.58 1.60 -8.87
CA GLY A 35 -41.24 1.42 -9.45
C GLY A 35 -40.12 1.27 -8.42
N ALA A 36 -40.42 1.24 -7.11
CA ALA A 36 -39.42 1.12 -6.05
C ALA A 36 -38.47 -0.06 -6.22
N ARG A 37 -38.97 -1.26 -6.59
CA ARG A 37 -38.10 -2.42 -6.86
C ARG A 37 -37.20 -2.23 -8.07
N ARG A 38 -37.66 -1.55 -9.12
CA ARG A 38 -36.82 -1.25 -10.30
C ARG A 38 -35.70 -0.31 -9.92
N ALA A 39 -36.01 0.76 -9.18
CA ALA A 39 -35.00 1.67 -8.64
C ALA A 39 -34.00 0.94 -7.74
N GLN A 40 -34.43 0.00 -6.91
CA GLN A 40 -33.55 -0.81 -6.07
C GLN A 40 -32.60 -1.71 -6.88
N VAL A 41 -33.09 -2.30 -7.98
CA VAL A 41 -32.26 -3.05 -8.93
C VAL A 41 -31.25 -2.11 -9.59
N GLU A 42 -31.69 -0.94 -10.08
CA GLU A 42 -30.81 0.07 -10.69
C GLU A 42 -29.69 0.53 -9.74
N VAL A 43 -30.02 0.76 -8.46
CA VAL A 43 -29.02 1.08 -7.42
C VAL A 43 -28.03 -0.07 -7.25
N SER A 44 -28.52 -1.31 -7.18
CA SER A 44 -27.66 -2.50 -7.02
C SER A 44 -26.75 -2.71 -8.23
N GLU A 45 -27.23 -2.47 -9.44
CA GLU A 45 -26.45 -2.50 -10.67
C GLU A 45 -25.41 -1.38 -10.74
N ALA A 46 -25.76 -0.17 -10.28
CA ALA A 46 -24.83 0.94 -10.17
C ALA A 46 -23.70 0.62 -9.17
N SER A 47 -24.03 0.12 -7.98
CA SER A 47 -23.02 -0.30 -6.98
C SER A 47 -22.12 -1.42 -7.49
N ARG A 48 -22.66 -2.36 -8.28
CA ARG A 48 -21.84 -3.39 -8.93
C ARG A 48 -20.85 -2.79 -9.94
N ARG A 49 -21.29 -1.84 -10.77
CA ARG A 49 -20.41 -1.15 -11.72
C ARG A 49 -19.33 -0.34 -11.00
N GLU A 50 -19.69 0.32 -9.90
CA GLU A 50 -18.73 1.01 -9.05
C GLU A 50 -17.68 0.05 -8.48
N ALA A 51 -18.10 -1.09 -7.93
CA ALA A 51 -17.18 -2.10 -7.40
C ALA A 51 -16.21 -2.63 -8.48
N LEU A 52 -16.70 -2.85 -9.71
CA LEU A 52 -15.85 -3.25 -10.83
C LEU A 52 -14.85 -2.16 -11.21
N ALA A 53 -15.29 -0.90 -11.31
CA ALA A 53 -14.41 0.22 -11.63
C ALA A 53 -13.32 0.42 -10.55
N ASN A 54 -13.68 0.26 -9.27
CA ASN A 54 -12.73 0.32 -8.15
C ASN A 54 -11.70 -0.80 -8.23
N TYR A 55 -12.13 -2.02 -8.59
CA TYR A 55 -11.23 -3.15 -8.81
C TYR A 55 -10.25 -2.87 -9.97
N GLU A 56 -10.76 -2.42 -11.12
CA GLU A 56 -9.94 -2.08 -12.28
C GLU A 56 -8.94 -0.95 -11.97
N SER A 57 -9.38 0.07 -11.22
CA SER A 57 -8.52 1.18 -10.78
C SER A 57 -7.39 0.71 -9.86
N ALA A 58 -7.69 -0.18 -8.91
CA ALA A 58 -6.69 -0.77 -8.02
C ALA A 58 -5.67 -1.59 -8.82
N LEU A 59 -6.13 -2.39 -9.80
CA LEU A 59 -5.27 -3.17 -10.67
C LEU A 59 -4.34 -2.28 -11.51
N GLN A 60 -4.89 -1.26 -12.18
CA GLN A 60 -4.12 -0.32 -12.98
C GLN A 60 -3.07 0.43 -12.14
N SER A 61 -3.43 0.80 -10.91
CA SER A 61 -2.50 1.47 -9.99
C SER A 61 -1.37 0.55 -9.56
N ALA A 62 -1.66 -0.72 -9.25
CA ALA A 62 -0.63 -1.71 -8.93
C ALA A 62 0.35 -1.91 -10.10
N PHE A 63 -0.16 -2.05 -11.34
CA PHE A 63 0.70 -2.15 -12.53
C PHE A 63 1.58 -0.91 -12.72
N ARG A 64 1.01 0.28 -12.53
CA ARG A 64 1.76 1.54 -12.63
C ARG A 64 2.87 1.61 -11.59
N GLU A 65 2.60 1.29 -10.33
CA GLU A 65 3.60 1.30 -9.25
C GLU A 65 4.78 0.35 -9.54
N VAL A 66 4.49 -0.84 -10.08
CA VAL A 66 5.53 -1.79 -10.49
C VAL A 66 6.34 -1.24 -11.67
N ALA A 67 5.67 -0.70 -12.69
CA ALA A 67 6.33 -0.13 -13.87
C ALA A 67 7.25 1.05 -13.49
N ASP A 68 6.78 1.96 -12.65
CA ASP A 68 7.54 3.10 -12.16
C ASP A 68 8.78 2.65 -11.38
N ALA A 69 8.64 1.63 -10.51
CA ALA A 69 9.75 1.09 -9.74
C ALA A 69 10.81 0.43 -10.64
N LEU A 70 10.38 -0.32 -11.67
CA LEU A 70 11.30 -0.94 -12.63
C LEU A 70 12.02 0.12 -13.49
N ALA A 71 11.30 1.13 -13.98
CA ALA A 71 11.90 2.20 -14.78
C ALA A 71 13.01 2.95 -14.03
N VAL A 72 12.81 3.23 -12.72
CA VAL A 72 13.85 3.81 -11.87
C VAL A 72 15.05 2.88 -11.75
N ARG A 73 14.81 1.59 -11.53
CA ARG A 73 15.86 0.58 -11.34
C ARG A 73 16.74 0.45 -12.58
N ASP A 74 16.15 0.47 -13.77
CA ASP A 74 16.86 0.29 -15.04
C ASP A 74 17.94 1.35 -15.27
N GLN A 75 17.68 2.60 -14.90
CA GLN A 75 18.65 3.68 -15.03
C GLN A 75 19.64 3.79 -13.87
N LEU A 76 19.35 3.15 -12.74
CA LEU A 76 20.07 3.43 -11.50
C LEU A 76 21.48 2.84 -11.49
N ALA A 77 21.68 1.68 -12.11
CA ALA A 77 22.98 1.05 -12.23
C ALA A 77 23.97 1.95 -13.00
N GLU A 78 23.56 2.45 -14.17
CA GLU A 78 24.38 3.34 -14.98
C GLU A 78 24.71 4.65 -14.23
N ARG A 79 23.73 5.22 -13.51
CA ARG A 79 23.96 6.43 -12.69
C ARG A 79 24.93 6.18 -11.55
N LEU A 80 24.86 5.01 -10.89
CA LEU A 80 25.78 4.63 -9.81
C LEU A 80 27.21 4.47 -10.33
N ASP A 81 27.37 3.80 -11.48
CA ASP A 81 28.68 3.59 -12.09
C ASP A 81 29.30 4.92 -12.55
N ALA A 82 28.53 5.78 -13.22
CA ALA A 82 28.97 7.11 -13.62
C ALA A 82 29.35 7.98 -12.42
N GLN A 83 28.55 7.95 -11.35
CA GLN A 83 28.85 8.72 -10.14
C GLN A 83 30.08 8.19 -9.40
N GLN A 84 30.30 6.86 -9.38
CA GLN A 84 31.51 6.26 -8.82
C GLN A 84 32.74 6.71 -9.61
N ALA A 85 32.69 6.70 -10.94
CA ALA A 85 33.77 7.22 -11.78
C ALA A 85 34.06 8.71 -11.50
N GLN A 86 33.02 9.52 -11.24
CA GLN A 86 33.19 10.92 -10.85
C GLN A 86 33.88 11.07 -9.48
N VAL A 87 33.54 10.23 -8.50
CA VAL A 87 34.21 10.19 -7.19
C VAL A 87 35.69 9.84 -7.36
N ASP A 88 36.00 8.85 -8.20
CA ASP A 88 37.37 8.41 -8.43
C ASP A 88 38.20 9.51 -9.13
N ALA A 89 37.62 10.22 -10.09
CA ALA A 89 38.23 11.37 -10.75
C ALA A 89 38.47 12.53 -9.77
N ALA A 90 37.47 12.89 -8.95
CA ALA A 90 37.62 13.93 -7.94
C ALA A 90 38.69 13.57 -6.88
N ALA A 91 38.79 12.29 -6.52
CA ALA A 91 39.82 11.80 -5.62
C ALA A 91 41.23 11.89 -6.24
N GLN A 92 41.35 11.66 -7.56
CA GLN A 92 42.61 11.91 -8.28
C GLN A 92 42.98 13.39 -8.28
N SER A 93 42.03 14.28 -8.59
CA SER A 93 42.24 15.73 -8.56
C SER A 93 42.70 16.21 -7.18
N LEU A 94 42.09 15.70 -6.11
CA LEU A 94 42.52 16.02 -4.74
C LEU A 94 43.97 15.59 -4.48
N ARG A 95 44.35 14.37 -4.88
CA ARG A 95 45.73 13.88 -4.73
C ARG A 95 46.75 14.75 -5.48
N LEU A 96 46.39 15.25 -6.66
CA LEU A 96 47.23 16.16 -7.43
C LEU A 96 47.33 17.53 -6.74
N ALA A 97 46.21 18.10 -6.30
CA ALA A 97 46.19 19.38 -5.57
C ALA A 97 47.00 19.32 -4.27
N GLU A 98 46.92 18.22 -3.52
CA GLU A 98 47.73 17.98 -2.32
C GLU A 98 49.24 17.91 -2.61
N ARG A 99 49.63 17.36 -3.76
CA ARG A 99 51.03 17.31 -4.17
C ARG A 99 51.52 18.70 -4.58
N SER A 100 50.77 19.40 -5.42
CA SER A 100 51.10 20.77 -5.84
C SER A 100 51.20 21.72 -4.65
N TYR A 101 50.30 21.60 -3.68
CA TYR A 101 50.30 22.45 -2.48
C TYR A 101 51.56 22.20 -1.63
N ARG A 102 51.93 20.93 -1.43
CA ARG A 102 53.15 20.54 -0.71
C ARG A 102 54.44 21.02 -1.39
N LEU A 103 54.41 21.14 -2.72
CA LEU A 103 55.53 21.67 -3.51
C LEU A 103 55.52 23.20 -3.63
N GLY A 104 54.54 23.89 -3.01
CA GLY A 104 54.37 25.34 -3.07
C GLY A 104 53.81 25.84 -4.41
N GLY A 105 53.34 24.94 -5.28
CA GLY A 105 52.85 25.24 -6.63
C GLY A 105 51.35 25.54 -6.74
N SER A 106 50.56 25.31 -5.69
CA SER A 106 49.13 25.65 -5.65
C SER A 106 48.73 26.37 -4.35
N SER A 107 47.65 27.14 -4.42
CA SER A 107 47.10 27.85 -3.26
C SER A 107 46.33 26.92 -2.32
N GLN A 108 46.19 27.31 -1.04
CA GLN A 108 45.34 26.58 -0.09
C GLN A 108 43.87 26.54 -0.54
N LEU A 109 43.41 27.54 -1.31
CA LEU A 109 42.07 27.59 -1.87
C LEU A 109 41.83 26.47 -2.90
N GLU A 110 42.80 26.16 -3.75
CA GLU A 110 42.69 25.05 -4.72
C GLU A 110 42.60 23.70 -4.03
N LEU A 111 43.36 23.49 -2.94
CA LEU A 111 43.25 22.29 -2.13
C LEU A 111 41.85 22.14 -1.51
N LEU A 112 41.34 23.22 -0.91
CA LEU A 112 40.00 23.23 -0.30
C LEU A 112 38.89 23.04 -1.34
N ASP A 113 39.05 23.57 -2.54
CA ASP A 113 38.10 23.35 -3.63
C ASP A 113 38.09 21.88 -4.07
N ALA A 114 39.26 21.26 -4.28
CA ALA A 114 39.35 19.85 -4.62
C ALA A 114 38.73 18.93 -3.53
N GLN A 115 38.94 19.25 -2.25
CA GLN A 115 38.29 18.54 -1.13
C GLN A 115 36.76 18.69 -1.18
N ARG A 116 36.27 19.89 -1.46
CA ARG A 116 34.83 20.18 -1.59
C ARG A 116 34.20 19.42 -2.75
N GLN A 117 34.87 19.38 -3.90
CA GLN A 117 34.43 18.64 -5.08
C GLN A 117 34.31 17.14 -4.78
N LEU A 118 35.34 16.52 -4.18
CA LEU A 118 35.29 15.12 -3.77
C LEU A 118 34.15 14.85 -2.79
N THR A 119 34.01 15.69 -1.75
CA THR A 119 32.96 15.54 -0.75
C THR A 119 31.57 15.65 -1.38
N THR A 120 31.40 16.56 -2.35
CA THR A 120 30.14 16.73 -3.09
C THR A 120 29.82 15.49 -3.92
N ALA A 121 30.79 14.98 -4.68
CA ALA A 121 30.62 13.76 -5.48
C ALA A 121 30.29 12.54 -4.61
N GLN A 122 30.93 12.40 -3.45
CA GLN A 122 30.64 11.33 -2.49
C GLN A 122 29.23 11.43 -1.91
N ARG A 123 28.76 12.63 -1.57
CA ARG A 123 27.37 12.84 -1.10
C ARG A 123 26.36 12.42 -2.15
N VAL A 124 26.57 12.79 -3.41
CA VAL A 124 25.69 12.38 -4.52
C VAL A 124 25.66 10.86 -4.67
N LEU A 125 26.82 10.19 -4.59
CA LEU A 125 26.90 8.73 -4.63
C LEU A 125 26.11 8.08 -3.49
N VAL A 126 26.21 8.60 -2.27
CA VAL A 126 25.44 8.11 -1.11
C VAL A 126 23.95 8.30 -1.34
N THR A 127 23.52 9.43 -1.86
CA THR A 127 22.11 9.68 -2.21
C THR A 127 21.61 8.69 -3.26
N LEU A 128 22.38 8.40 -4.31
CA LEU A 128 22.01 7.40 -5.33
C LEU A 128 21.89 5.99 -4.73
N ARG A 129 22.82 5.60 -3.86
CA ARG A 129 22.74 4.32 -3.13
C ARG A 129 21.50 4.27 -2.22
N GLN A 130 21.15 5.37 -1.57
CA GLN A 130 19.91 5.45 -0.80
C GLN A 130 18.69 5.28 -1.71
N THR A 131 18.65 5.96 -2.86
CA THR A 131 17.59 5.79 -3.86
C THR A 131 17.47 4.33 -4.30
N GLU A 132 18.58 3.61 -4.45
CA GLU A 132 18.58 2.18 -4.79
C GLU A 132 17.89 1.34 -3.73
N GLN A 133 18.20 1.57 -2.45
CA GLN A 133 17.58 0.83 -1.36
C GLN A 133 16.08 1.14 -1.24
N VAL A 134 15.71 2.41 -1.39
CA VAL A 134 14.29 2.83 -1.40
C VAL A 134 13.55 2.18 -2.57
N ASN A 135 14.15 2.16 -3.76
CA ASN A 135 13.57 1.52 -4.94
C ASN A 135 13.36 0.02 -4.75
N ARG A 136 14.32 -0.69 -4.15
CA ARG A 136 14.19 -2.12 -3.81
C ARG A 136 13.00 -2.38 -2.88
N VAL A 137 12.81 -1.54 -1.86
CA VAL A 137 11.67 -1.64 -0.95
C VAL A 137 10.35 -1.29 -1.65
N ALA A 138 10.35 -0.27 -2.51
CA ALA A 138 9.17 0.12 -3.29
C ALA A 138 8.73 -1.01 -4.24
N LEU A 139 9.67 -1.64 -4.95
CA LEU A 139 9.38 -2.78 -5.82
C LEU A 139 8.82 -3.97 -5.02
N LEU A 140 9.41 -4.29 -3.86
CA LEU A 140 8.89 -5.33 -2.99
C LEU A 140 7.45 -5.02 -2.55
N ARG A 141 7.16 -3.78 -2.16
CA ARG A 141 5.81 -3.34 -1.78
C ARG A 141 4.82 -3.44 -2.94
N ALA A 142 5.20 -2.94 -4.12
CA ALA A 142 4.34 -2.93 -5.30
C ALA A 142 3.99 -4.36 -5.78
N LEU A 143 4.88 -5.33 -5.57
CA LEU A 143 4.66 -6.74 -5.86
C LEU A 143 3.79 -7.48 -4.81
N GLY A 144 3.30 -6.79 -3.77
CA GLY A 144 2.52 -7.41 -2.69
C GLY A 144 3.35 -7.96 -1.53
N GLY A 145 4.65 -7.67 -1.51
CA GLY A 145 5.56 -8.06 -0.44
C GLY A 145 5.81 -9.57 -0.39
N ARG A 146 5.67 -10.14 0.81
CA ARG A 146 5.82 -11.60 1.10
C ARG A 146 4.49 -12.28 1.35
N TRP A 147 3.39 -11.61 0.99
CA TRP A 147 2.05 -12.12 1.24
C TRP A 147 1.65 -13.05 0.10
N THR A 148 1.50 -14.33 0.41
CA THR A 148 0.86 -15.32 -0.46
C THR A 148 -0.61 -15.45 -0.04
N PRO A 149 -1.58 -15.31 -0.96
CA PRO A 149 -3.01 -15.37 -0.66
C PRO A 149 -3.48 -16.75 -0.19
#